data_AF-A0A354G3Z3-F1
#
_entry.id   AF-A0A354G3Z3-F1
#
_cell.length_a   1.000
_cell.length_b   1.000
_cell.length_c   1.000
_cell.angle_alpha   90.00
_cell.angle_beta   90.00
_cell.angle_gamma   90.00
#
_symmetry.space_group_name_H-M   'P 1'
#
loop_
_entity.id
_entity.type
_entity.pdbx_description
1 polymer ?
#
loop_
_entity_poly.entity_id
_entity_poly.type
_entity_poly.pdbx_seq_one_letter_code
_entity_poly.pdbx_strand_id
1 'polypeptide(L)'
;MFISKDTLSKLSNSYHMFLHASVGAVLGYVFFYFQPAYGAVPSVILGAIGAMIPDADHLFYIFTYGRKTDYAKNLRHFLRNKELRGFQRFVMENHKFNTGIYSHNLVTVLIAVIFFLYFALAQENYGAAIFTLGMISHYSYDIFEDWLLLGRINPNWFLLFKREKINTPFFLKKLFVFAKLIRFFPNVLSSFPLIYGYFLANDFNLSLKELGFIFLATFLFSPVFYGAVYIMDDIRDLELDRKHPVKSHGRAIASGEISLATARRIFKILLFFSFVFALLLSHVLFVALGAFLILNLLYLFFLRKIPVADIVMSTVLHSMKLITGLFLASVSPLSFLAIIITDILAYLSIAAGKKVREHKEGYAQSMLDTNYADYLSIFQYIVYALSIAYLFRTSSEPGLFYRVVVTIVALSLTVLYKPKTAMRSLVDFLSYGDDREGTFTRVFNIKLWKRSTRQVRPKSQ
;
A
#
# COMPACT_ATOMS: atom_id res chain seq x y z
N MET A 1 13.27 -23.82 -12.95
CA MET A 1 13.09 -24.70 -11.77
C MET A 1 12.38 -23.88 -10.70
N PHE A 2 11.06 -24.03 -10.56
CA PHE A 2 10.31 -23.24 -9.58
C PHE A 2 10.44 -23.88 -8.19
N ILE A 3 11.04 -23.14 -7.25
CA ILE A 3 11.14 -23.54 -5.85
C ILE A 3 9.71 -23.65 -5.29
N SER A 4 9.38 -24.75 -4.61
CA SER A 4 8.06 -24.91 -3.98
C SER A 4 7.85 -23.88 -2.87
N LYS A 5 6.60 -23.46 -2.62
CA LYS A 5 6.27 -22.51 -1.54
C LYS A 5 6.77 -22.97 -0.16
N ASP A 6 6.74 -24.28 0.11
CA ASP A 6 7.21 -24.85 1.37
C ASP A 6 8.74 -24.76 1.49
N THR A 7 9.45 -25.01 0.39
CA THR A 7 10.91 -24.85 0.34
C THR A 7 11.30 -23.40 0.53
N LEU A 8 10.59 -22.47 -0.13
CA LEU A 8 10.81 -21.03 0.00
C LEU A 8 10.55 -20.55 1.44
N SER A 9 9.45 -20.99 2.06
CA SER A 9 9.10 -20.66 3.45
C SER A 9 10.18 -21.12 4.44
N LYS A 10 10.70 -22.34 4.28
CA LYS A 10 11.78 -22.88 5.13
C LYS A 10 13.09 -22.09 4.97
N LEU A 11 13.44 -21.74 3.74
CA LEU A 11 14.64 -20.94 3.45
C LEU A 11 14.49 -19.53 4.04
N SER A 12 13.35 -18.88 3.80
CA SER A 12 13.05 -17.55 4.32
C SER A 12 13.15 -17.50 5.83
N ASN A 13 12.51 -18.44 6.55
CA ASN A 13 12.56 -18.49 8.01
C ASN A 13 13.96 -18.80 8.57
N SER A 14 14.79 -19.55 7.83
CA SER A 14 16.15 -19.90 8.27
C SER A 14 17.15 -18.75 8.10
N TYR A 15 16.98 -17.93 7.06
CA TYR A 15 17.92 -16.86 6.70
C TYR A 15 17.34 -15.45 6.90
N HIS A 16 16.17 -15.32 7.52
CA HIS A 16 15.41 -14.08 7.64
C HIS A 16 16.24 -12.88 8.13
N MET A 17 16.84 -13.00 9.32
CA MET A 17 17.70 -11.95 9.91
C MET A 17 18.92 -11.63 9.04
N PHE A 18 19.51 -12.66 8.43
CA PHE A 18 20.68 -12.49 7.58
C PHE A 18 20.33 -11.74 6.30
N LEU A 19 19.16 -12.02 5.72
CA LEU A 19 18.65 -11.34 4.53
C LEU A 19 18.33 -9.87 4.84
N HIS A 20 17.67 -9.57 5.97
CA HIS A 20 17.45 -8.20 6.42
C HIS A 20 18.75 -7.42 6.60
N ALA A 21 19.71 -7.97 7.34
CA ALA A 21 21.01 -7.35 7.54
C ALA A 21 21.77 -7.13 6.21
N SER A 22 21.70 -8.10 5.29
CA SER A 22 22.36 -8.02 3.98
C SER A 22 21.72 -6.96 3.08
N VAL A 23 20.39 -6.91 3.01
CA VAL A 23 19.65 -5.92 2.23
C VAL A 23 19.90 -4.52 2.79
N GLY A 24 19.86 -4.36 4.13
CA GLY A 24 20.20 -3.12 4.80
C GLY A 24 21.64 -2.69 4.53
N ALA A 25 22.61 -3.60 4.60
CA ALA A 25 24.01 -3.35 4.28
C ALA A 25 24.21 -2.87 2.84
N VAL A 26 23.57 -3.54 1.88
CA VAL A 26 23.62 -3.16 0.46
C VAL A 26 23.02 -1.78 0.25
N LEU A 27 21.86 -1.48 0.86
CA LEU A 27 21.24 -0.17 0.75
C LEU A 27 22.07 0.93 1.41
N GLY A 28 22.74 0.64 2.53
CA GLY A 28 23.72 1.54 3.13
C GLY A 28 24.91 1.81 2.22
N TYR A 29 25.44 0.78 1.56
CA TYR A 29 26.51 0.94 0.56
C TYR A 29 26.06 1.74 -0.66
N VAL A 30 24.86 1.45 -1.16
CA VAL A 30 24.24 2.22 -2.25
C VAL A 30 24.12 3.68 -1.81
N PHE A 31 23.60 3.98 -0.62
CA PHE A 31 23.51 5.35 -0.11
C PHE A 31 24.89 6.03 -0.03
N PHE A 32 25.94 5.33 0.42
CA PHE A 32 27.31 5.82 0.43
C PHE A 32 27.81 6.24 -0.95
N TYR A 33 27.49 5.46 -2.01
CA TYR A 33 27.89 5.80 -3.38
C TYR A 33 27.45 7.22 -3.77
N PHE A 34 26.35 7.68 -3.18
CA PHE A 34 25.80 9.00 -3.46
C PHE A 34 26.13 10.04 -2.40
N GLN A 35 26.45 9.63 -1.17
CA GLN A 35 26.99 10.51 -0.13
C GLN A 35 28.30 9.97 0.45
N PRO A 36 29.42 10.12 -0.29
CA PRO A 36 30.70 9.55 0.11
C PRO A 36 31.26 10.15 1.40
N ALA A 37 30.84 11.38 1.72
CA ALA A 37 31.29 12.14 2.89
C ALA A 37 31.05 11.42 4.23
N TYR A 38 30.10 10.48 4.30
CA TYR A 38 29.79 9.72 5.52
C TYR A 38 30.68 8.47 5.70
N GLY A 39 31.31 7.99 4.63
CA GLY A 39 32.19 6.81 4.62
C GLY A 39 31.46 5.48 4.41
N ALA A 40 32.10 4.56 3.68
CA ALA A 40 31.51 3.30 3.24
C ALA A 40 31.21 2.32 4.40
N VAL A 41 32.18 2.15 5.31
CA VAL A 41 32.08 1.20 6.43
C VAL A 41 30.96 1.60 7.41
N PRO A 42 30.88 2.87 7.88
CA PRO A 42 29.76 3.31 8.72
C PRO A 42 28.40 3.14 8.03
N SER A 43 28.32 3.39 6.73
CA SER A 43 27.07 3.29 5.96
C SER A 43 26.55 1.86 5.88
N VAL A 44 27.45 0.90 5.58
CA VAL A 44 27.11 -0.53 5.55
C VAL A 44 26.65 -1.01 6.92
N ILE A 45 27.37 -0.64 7.98
CA ILE A 45 27.05 -1.05 9.35
C ILE A 45 25.70 -0.47 9.79
N LEU A 46 25.45 0.82 9.57
CA LEU A 46 24.20 1.46 9.97
C LEU A 46 22.99 0.95 9.17
N GLY A 47 23.17 0.67 7.88
CA GLY A 47 22.12 0.06 7.08
C GLY A 47 21.74 -1.32 7.60
N ALA A 48 22.73 -2.15 7.93
CA ALA A 48 22.51 -3.47 8.53
C ALA A 48 21.85 -3.39 9.91
N ILE A 49 22.34 -2.53 10.80
CA ILE A 49 21.78 -2.34 12.14
C ILE A 49 20.34 -1.82 12.06
N GLY A 50 20.09 -0.82 11.20
CA GLY A 50 18.77 -0.26 10.98
C GLY A 50 17.77 -1.31 10.49
N ALA A 51 18.21 -2.26 9.66
CA ALA A 51 17.38 -3.36 9.19
C ALA A 51 17.13 -4.48 10.23
N MET A 52 17.90 -4.53 11.33
CA MET A 52 17.72 -5.54 12.38
C MET A 52 16.94 -5.04 13.61
N ILE A 53 16.94 -3.72 13.85
CA ILE A 53 16.29 -3.13 15.02
C ILE A 53 14.77 -3.31 15.09
N PRO A 54 14.00 -3.25 13.98
CA PRO A 54 12.56 -3.46 14.04
C PRO A 54 12.14 -4.77 14.71
N ASP A 55 12.93 -5.84 14.56
CA ASP A 55 12.71 -7.14 15.21
C ASP A 55 12.94 -7.11 16.73
N ALA A 56 13.67 -6.12 17.25
CA ALA A 56 13.84 -5.96 18.69
C ALA A 56 12.50 -5.68 19.41
N ASP A 57 11.49 -5.13 18.71
CA ASP A 57 10.15 -4.95 19.27
C ASP A 57 9.47 -6.29 19.61
N HIS A 58 9.87 -7.42 19.00
CA HIS A 58 9.39 -8.74 19.42
C HIS A 58 9.78 -9.04 20.87
N LEU A 59 11.01 -8.69 21.27
CA LEU A 59 11.47 -8.86 22.65
C LEU A 59 10.68 -7.93 23.58
N PHE A 60 10.50 -6.67 23.18
CA PHE A 60 9.72 -5.72 23.96
C PHE A 60 8.27 -6.19 24.14
N TYR A 61 7.60 -6.64 23.07
CA TYR A 61 6.27 -7.25 23.08
C TYR A 61 6.15 -8.42 24.07
N ILE A 62 7.12 -9.34 24.08
CA ILE A 62 7.10 -10.53 24.95
C ILE A 62 7.10 -10.13 26.44
N PHE A 63 7.82 -9.05 26.80
CA PHE A 63 8.02 -8.66 28.19
C PHE A 63 7.07 -7.55 28.67
N THR A 64 6.52 -6.72 27.78
CA THR A 64 5.72 -5.54 28.16
C THR A 64 4.23 -5.69 27.79
N TYR A 65 3.82 -5.21 26.61
CA TYR A 65 2.42 -5.03 26.25
C TYR A 65 1.77 -6.31 25.68
N GLY A 66 2.56 -7.21 25.09
CA GLY A 66 2.13 -8.54 24.64
C GLY A 66 2.09 -9.61 25.73
N ARG A 67 2.45 -9.25 26.98
CA ARG A 67 2.70 -10.16 28.11
C ARG A 67 1.57 -11.16 28.39
N LYS A 68 0.32 -10.81 28.12
CA LYS A 68 -0.86 -11.65 28.41
C LYS A 68 -1.21 -12.62 27.29
N THR A 69 -0.55 -12.54 26.13
CA THR A 69 -0.81 -13.42 24.98
C THR A 69 -0.26 -14.82 25.18
N ASP A 70 -0.90 -15.83 24.58
CA ASP A 70 -0.44 -17.23 24.71
C ASP A 70 0.91 -17.45 24.03
N TYR A 71 1.20 -16.68 22.97
CA TYR A 71 2.54 -16.59 22.37
C TYR A 71 3.59 -16.15 23.40
N ALA A 72 3.42 -14.99 24.04
CA ALA A 72 4.37 -14.48 25.04
C ALA A 72 4.46 -15.34 26.31
N LYS A 73 3.39 -16.06 26.68
CA LYS A 73 3.42 -17.04 27.78
C LYS A 73 4.27 -18.26 27.42
N ASN A 74 4.12 -18.82 26.23
CA ASN A 74 4.88 -19.99 25.76
C ASN A 74 6.36 -19.66 25.60
N LEU A 75 6.71 -18.52 25.00
CA LEU A 75 8.09 -18.05 24.90
C LEU A 75 8.77 -17.92 26.26
N ARG A 76 8.10 -17.28 27.23
CA ARG A 76 8.64 -17.16 28.59
C ARG A 76 8.67 -18.48 29.34
N HIS A 77 7.81 -19.43 29.01
CA HIS A 77 7.89 -20.78 29.55
C HIS A 77 9.18 -21.48 29.11
N PHE A 78 9.49 -21.46 27.81
CA PHE A 78 10.74 -22.02 27.29
C PHE A 78 11.98 -21.34 27.89
N LEU A 79 11.97 -20.00 28.02
CA LEU A 79 13.07 -19.27 28.67
C LEU A 79 13.21 -19.64 30.15
N ARG A 80 12.10 -19.74 30.89
CA ARG A 80 12.10 -20.10 32.32
C ARG A 80 12.60 -21.52 32.57
N ASN A 81 12.33 -22.44 31.64
CA ASN A 81 12.77 -23.83 31.71
C ASN A 81 14.15 -24.08 31.08
N LYS A 82 14.84 -23.04 30.57
CA LYS A 82 16.12 -23.14 29.83
C LYS A 82 16.04 -24.03 28.57
N GLU A 83 14.87 -24.17 27.96
CA GLU A 83 14.64 -24.97 26.74
C GLU A 83 14.98 -24.17 25.47
N LEU A 84 16.25 -23.82 25.28
CA LEU A 84 16.72 -22.92 24.21
C LEU A 84 16.40 -23.43 22.79
N ARG A 85 16.49 -24.73 22.52
CA ARG A 85 16.14 -25.32 21.22
C ARG A 85 14.63 -25.29 20.96
N GLY A 86 13.82 -25.53 22.00
CA GLY A 86 12.37 -25.43 21.93
C GLY A 86 11.91 -23.99 21.71
N PHE A 87 12.56 -23.05 22.40
CA PHE A 87 12.39 -21.61 22.20
C PHE A 87 12.66 -21.21 20.74
N GLN A 88 13.84 -21.53 20.22
CA GLN A 88 14.23 -21.18 18.84
C GLN A 88 13.26 -21.74 17.81
N ARG A 89 12.89 -23.03 17.92
CA ARG A 89 11.92 -23.65 17.01
C ARG A 89 10.55 -22.98 17.10
N PHE A 90 10.07 -22.71 18.31
CA PHE A 90 8.78 -22.05 18.52
C PHE A 90 8.74 -20.64 17.94
N VAL A 91 9.83 -19.86 18.09
CA VAL A 91 9.95 -18.53 17.46
C VAL A 91 9.94 -18.66 15.94
N MET A 92 10.81 -19.48 15.37
CA MET A 92 10.90 -19.65 13.90
C MET A 92 9.57 -20.09 13.28
N GLU A 93 8.85 -21.00 13.91
CA GLU A 93 7.58 -21.53 13.38
C GLU A 93 6.38 -20.60 13.63
N ASN A 94 6.42 -19.75 14.66
CA ASN A 94 5.23 -19.00 15.10
C ASN A 94 5.35 -17.48 15.11
N HIS A 95 6.53 -16.88 14.88
CA HIS A 95 6.71 -15.42 14.92
C HIS A 95 5.80 -14.67 13.92
N LYS A 96 5.58 -15.21 12.72
CA LYS A 96 4.69 -14.63 11.70
C LYS A 96 3.21 -14.58 12.10
N PHE A 97 2.80 -15.44 13.04
CA PHE A 97 1.44 -15.44 13.57
C PHE A 97 1.27 -14.52 14.79
N ASN A 98 2.32 -13.79 15.20
CA ASN A 98 2.24 -12.83 16.29
C ASN A 98 1.66 -11.50 15.80
N THR A 99 0.33 -11.38 15.84
CA THR A 99 -0.42 -10.25 15.29
C THR A 99 -0.51 -9.01 16.17
N GLY A 100 0.11 -9.03 17.36
CA GLY A 100 -0.04 -7.99 18.36
C GLY A 100 1.07 -6.95 18.40
N ILE A 101 2.05 -7.00 17.50
CA ILE A 101 3.25 -6.16 17.55
C ILE A 101 2.94 -4.78 16.95
N TYR A 102 3.20 -3.72 17.73
CA TYR A 102 2.89 -2.36 17.29
C TYR A 102 3.91 -1.83 16.29
N SER A 103 5.16 -2.30 16.23
CA SER A 103 6.12 -1.79 15.23
C SER A 103 5.83 -2.21 13.79
N HIS A 104 5.13 -3.33 13.56
CA HIS A 104 4.91 -3.90 12.23
C HIS A 104 3.60 -3.42 11.61
N ASN A 105 3.52 -2.11 11.37
CA ASN A 105 2.36 -1.49 10.74
C ASN A 105 2.73 -0.33 9.81
N LEU A 106 1.81 -0.01 8.89
CA LEU A 106 1.99 1.02 7.87
C LEU A 106 2.20 2.43 8.44
N VAL A 107 1.70 2.74 9.63
CA VAL A 107 2.00 4.01 10.32
C VAL A 107 3.46 4.03 10.76
N THR A 108 3.99 2.94 11.29
CA THR A 108 5.43 2.85 11.63
C THR A 108 6.30 2.96 10.39
N VAL A 109 5.91 2.33 9.27
CA VAL A 109 6.60 2.49 7.98
C VAL A 109 6.56 3.94 7.52
N LEU A 110 5.40 4.60 7.58
CA LEU A 110 5.24 5.99 7.19
C LEU A 110 6.08 6.92 8.07
N ILE A 111 6.13 6.67 9.38
CA ILE A 111 6.99 7.39 10.31
C ILE A 111 8.46 7.21 9.91
N ALA A 112 8.91 5.99 9.63
CA ALA A 112 10.28 5.73 9.19
C ALA A 112 10.62 6.45 7.87
N VAL A 113 9.69 6.48 6.91
CA VAL A 113 9.84 7.25 5.65
C VAL A 113 9.92 8.75 5.92
N ILE A 114 9.08 9.30 6.79
CA ILE A 114 9.12 10.73 7.16
C ILE A 114 10.46 11.07 7.82
N PHE A 115 10.94 10.24 8.76
CA PHE A 115 12.24 10.45 9.39
C PHE A 115 13.39 10.34 8.39
N PHE A 116 13.34 9.38 7.46
CA PHE A 116 14.32 9.28 6.38
C PHE A 116 14.36 10.57 5.55
N LEU A 117 13.21 11.05 5.09
CA LEU A 117 13.12 12.28 4.30
C LEU A 117 13.61 13.49 5.09
N TYR A 118 13.25 13.60 6.38
CA TYR A 118 13.70 14.68 7.25
C TYR A 118 15.23 14.67 7.44
N PHE A 119 15.81 13.51 7.76
CA PHE A 119 17.25 13.41 7.99
C PHE A 119 18.07 13.51 6.71
N ALA A 120 17.60 12.93 5.60
CA ALA A 120 18.30 12.94 4.33
C ALA A 120 18.22 14.29 3.63
N LEU A 121 17.07 14.98 3.67
CA LEU A 121 16.81 16.15 2.84
C LEU A 121 16.78 17.47 3.63
N ALA A 122 16.39 17.46 4.92
CA ALA A 122 16.24 18.69 5.70
C ALA A 122 17.37 18.94 6.71
N GLN A 123 18.00 17.89 7.23
CA GLN A 123 19.04 18.00 8.28
C GLN A 123 20.43 17.56 7.81
N GLU A 124 20.54 16.98 6.62
CA GLU A 124 21.79 16.38 6.10
C GLU A 124 22.48 15.40 7.07
N ASN A 125 21.69 14.79 7.97
CA ASN A 125 22.19 13.79 8.90
C ASN A 125 22.17 12.40 8.24
N TYR A 126 23.20 12.14 7.44
CA TYR A 126 23.31 10.94 6.62
C TYR A 126 23.32 9.65 7.44
N GLY A 127 23.88 9.66 8.66
CA GLY A 127 23.84 8.49 9.55
C GLY A 127 22.43 8.09 9.95
N ALA A 128 21.63 9.07 10.38
CA ALA A 128 20.23 8.85 10.73
C ALA A 128 19.38 8.49 9.50
N ALA A 129 19.69 9.04 8.32
CA ALA A 129 19.06 8.67 7.06
C ALA A 129 19.36 7.21 6.68
N ILE A 130 20.62 6.77 6.71
CA ILE A 130 21.01 5.39 6.38
C ILE A 130 20.36 4.39 7.35
N PHE A 131 20.35 4.74 8.64
CA PHE A 131 19.70 3.93 9.67
C PHE A 131 18.19 3.75 9.41
N THR A 132 17.49 4.86 9.15
CA THR A 132 16.04 4.83 8.86
C THR A 132 15.73 4.15 7.52
N LEU A 133 16.62 4.27 6.53
CA LEU A 133 16.55 3.51 5.28
C LEU A 133 16.67 2.00 5.53
N GLY A 134 17.55 1.58 6.43
CA GLY A 134 17.63 0.20 6.92
C GLY A 134 16.30 -0.28 7.49
N MET A 135 15.65 0.52 8.35
CA MET A 135 14.33 0.19 8.91
C MET A 135 13.24 0.07 7.83
N ILE A 136 13.20 1.00 6.88
CA ILE A 136 12.25 0.96 5.75
C ILE A 136 12.47 -0.32 4.94
N SER A 137 13.73 -0.72 4.71
CA SER A 137 14.05 -1.93 3.96
C SER A 137 13.55 -3.19 4.65
N HIS A 138 13.68 -3.26 5.98
CA HIS A 138 13.17 -4.36 6.78
C HIS A 138 11.64 -4.46 6.65
N TYR A 139 10.91 -3.37 6.90
CA TYR A 139 9.46 -3.38 6.80
C TYR A 139 8.97 -3.70 5.38
N SER A 140 9.66 -3.19 4.36
CA SER A 140 9.35 -3.46 2.95
C SER A 140 9.56 -4.93 2.60
N TYR A 141 10.64 -5.53 3.13
CA TYR A 141 10.93 -6.95 2.95
C TYR A 141 9.87 -7.82 3.61
N ASP A 142 9.46 -7.52 4.85
CA ASP A 142 8.44 -8.32 5.55
C ASP A 142 7.06 -8.21 4.90
N ILE A 143 6.65 -7.02 4.45
CA ILE A 143 5.41 -6.85 3.67
C ILE A 143 5.45 -7.69 2.39
N PHE A 144 6.58 -7.69 1.69
CA PHE A 144 6.78 -8.46 0.48
C PHE A 144 6.77 -9.97 0.75
N GLU A 145 7.45 -10.41 1.81
CA GLU A 145 7.54 -11.80 2.24
C GLU A 145 6.15 -12.33 2.65
N ASP A 146 5.39 -11.56 3.42
CA ASP A 146 4.00 -11.85 3.77
C ASP A 146 3.14 -12.03 2.51
N TRP A 147 3.25 -11.11 1.55
CA TRP A 147 2.52 -11.21 0.28
C TRP A 147 2.90 -12.46 -0.51
N LEU A 148 4.20 -12.78 -0.58
CA LEU A 148 4.73 -13.91 -1.34
C LEU A 148 4.31 -15.26 -0.73
N LEU A 149 4.41 -15.39 0.60
CA LEU A 149 4.12 -16.63 1.33
C LEU A 149 2.62 -16.82 1.56
N LEU A 150 1.89 -15.78 1.98
CA LEU A 150 0.47 -15.86 2.32
C LEU A 150 -0.46 -15.60 1.13
N GLY A 151 0.06 -15.09 0.00
CA GLY A 151 -0.74 -14.65 -1.15
C GLY A 151 -1.54 -13.35 -0.90
N ARG A 152 -1.39 -12.75 0.28
CA ARG A 152 -2.04 -11.51 0.74
C ARG A 152 -1.14 -10.80 1.75
N ILE A 153 -1.26 -9.48 1.86
CA ILE A 153 -0.58 -8.71 2.91
C ILE A 153 -1.18 -9.12 4.26
N ASN A 154 -0.30 -9.33 5.24
CA ASN A 154 -0.71 -9.68 6.59
C ASN A 154 -1.57 -8.54 7.20
N PRO A 155 -2.77 -8.83 7.73
CA PRO A 155 -3.64 -7.82 8.32
C PRO A 155 -2.99 -6.97 9.43
N ASN A 156 -1.93 -7.46 10.08
CA ASN A 156 -1.17 -6.74 11.11
C ASN A 156 -0.64 -5.39 10.63
N TRP A 157 -0.29 -5.29 9.35
CA TRP A 157 0.21 -4.06 8.74
C TRP A 157 -0.81 -2.90 8.79
N PHE A 158 -2.09 -3.20 9.06
CA PHE A 158 -3.18 -2.23 9.12
C PHE A 158 -3.58 -1.80 10.55
N LEU A 159 -2.74 -2.04 11.58
CA LEU A 159 -3.01 -1.69 12.99
C LEU A 159 -4.29 -2.34 13.56
N LEU A 160 -4.23 -3.64 13.89
CA LEU A 160 -5.34 -4.37 14.49
C LEU A 160 -5.37 -4.23 16.02
N PHE A 161 -6.12 -3.25 16.54
CA PHE A 161 -6.35 -3.14 17.98
C PHE A 161 -7.25 -4.29 18.49
N LYS A 162 -6.86 -4.92 19.60
CA LYS A 162 -7.70 -5.92 20.27
C LYS A 162 -8.98 -5.27 20.82
N ARG A 163 -10.05 -5.86 20.35
CA ARG A 163 -11.47 -5.61 20.51
C ARG A 163 -12.01 -5.71 21.94
N GLU A 164 -11.64 -4.79 22.82
CA GLU A 164 -12.54 -4.46 23.92
C GLU A 164 -13.52 -3.42 23.39
N LYS A 165 -14.83 -3.70 23.51
CA LYS A 165 -15.98 -2.91 23.00
C LYS A 165 -15.67 -1.41 22.87
N ILE A 166 -15.10 -1.00 21.73
CA ILE A 166 -15.11 0.40 21.35
C ILE A 166 -16.49 0.62 20.78
N ASN A 167 -17.37 1.25 21.57
CA ASN A 167 -18.58 1.86 21.02
C ASN A 167 -18.13 2.93 20.04
N THR A 168 -17.88 2.56 18.77
CA THR A 168 -17.51 3.51 17.73
C THR A 168 -18.62 4.56 17.69
N PRO A 169 -18.32 5.83 18.04
CA PRO A 169 -19.31 6.88 18.09
C PRO A 169 -20.10 6.90 16.77
N PHE A 170 -21.40 7.13 16.86
CA PHE A 170 -22.28 7.13 15.69
C PHE A 170 -21.77 8.03 14.56
N PHE A 171 -21.13 9.14 14.91
CA PHE A 171 -20.45 10.04 13.96
C PHE A 171 -19.33 9.35 13.17
N LEU A 172 -18.45 8.58 13.83
CA LEU A 172 -17.36 7.88 13.16
C LEU A 172 -17.88 6.81 12.20
N LYS A 173 -18.97 6.11 12.55
CA LYS A 173 -19.63 5.18 11.61
C LYS A 173 -20.10 5.89 10.34
N LYS A 174 -20.76 7.06 10.47
CA LYS A 174 -21.17 7.88 9.32
C LYS A 174 -19.97 8.35 8.49
N LEU A 175 -18.88 8.76 9.15
CA LEU A 175 -17.66 9.19 8.48
C LEU A 175 -17.04 8.04 7.66
N PHE A 176 -17.02 6.82 8.19
CA PHE A 176 -16.52 5.66 7.45
C PHE A 176 -17.38 5.28 6.25
N VAL A 177 -18.71 5.31 6.40
CA VAL A 177 -19.62 5.08 5.26
C VAL A 177 -19.43 6.16 4.19
N PHE A 178 -19.24 7.41 4.60
CA PHE A 178 -18.93 8.50 3.67
C PHE A 178 -17.57 8.30 2.98
N ALA A 179 -16.51 7.96 3.73
CA ALA A 179 -15.19 7.67 3.19
C ALA A 179 -15.21 6.47 2.21
N LYS A 180 -16.04 5.46 2.49
CA LYS A 180 -16.30 4.32 1.60
C LYS A 180 -17.03 4.75 0.34
N LEU A 181 -18.06 5.61 0.45
CA LEU A 181 -18.82 6.16 -0.68
C LEU A 181 -17.90 6.92 -1.65
N ILE A 182 -17.08 7.84 -1.15
CA ILE A 182 -16.18 8.64 -2.00
C ILE A 182 -14.89 7.90 -2.39
N ARG A 183 -14.68 6.68 -1.86
CA ARG A 183 -13.45 5.89 -2.02
C ARG A 183 -12.18 6.65 -1.56
N PHE A 184 -12.23 7.25 -0.38
CA PHE A 184 -11.20 8.15 0.16
C PHE A 184 -9.77 7.59 0.04
N PHE A 185 -9.50 6.41 0.61
CA PHE A 185 -8.15 5.85 0.63
C PHE A 185 -7.60 5.49 -0.77
N PRO A 186 -8.33 4.76 -1.62
CA PRO A 186 -7.92 4.56 -3.02
C PRO A 186 -7.62 5.88 -3.75
N ASN A 187 -8.45 6.91 -3.54
CA ASN A 187 -8.28 8.18 -4.25
C ASN A 187 -7.01 8.89 -3.79
N VAL A 188 -6.80 9.02 -2.47
CA VAL A 188 -5.62 9.66 -1.90
C VAL A 188 -4.36 8.98 -2.41
N LEU A 189 -4.29 7.64 -2.37
CA LEU A 189 -3.14 6.91 -2.87
C LEU A 189 -2.95 7.09 -4.38
N SER A 190 -4.05 7.04 -5.15
CA SER A 190 -4.01 7.24 -6.61
C SER A 190 -3.70 8.68 -7.03
N SER A 191 -3.61 9.62 -6.08
CA SER A 191 -3.25 11.02 -6.32
C SER A 191 -1.78 11.30 -6.08
N PHE A 192 -1.01 10.29 -5.69
CA PHE A 192 0.44 10.37 -5.57
C PHE A 192 1.10 11.01 -6.81
N PRO A 193 0.76 10.66 -8.07
CA PRO A 193 1.42 11.27 -9.21
C PRO A 193 1.22 12.78 -9.29
N LEU A 194 0.06 13.31 -8.86
CA LEU A 194 -0.19 14.74 -8.82
C LEU A 194 0.73 15.45 -7.82
N ILE A 195 0.83 14.91 -6.61
CA ILE A 195 1.73 15.45 -5.58
C ILE A 195 3.17 15.37 -6.09
N TYR A 196 3.53 14.22 -6.64
CA TYR A 196 4.87 13.93 -7.11
C TYR A 196 5.29 14.85 -8.26
N GLY A 197 4.41 15.12 -9.22
CA GLY A 197 4.66 16.08 -10.30
C GLY A 197 4.92 17.48 -9.75
N TYR A 198 4.14 17.93 -8.77
CA TYR A 198 4.36 19.22 -8.14
C TYR A 198 5.70 19.29 -7.38
N PHE A 199 6.07 18.20 -6.69
CA PHE A 199 7.34 18.12 -5.96
C PHE A 199 8.53 18.11 -6.92
N LEU A 200 8.42 17.36 -8.04
CA LEU A 200 9.41 17.33 -9.10
C LEU A 200 9.68 18.71 -9.69
N ALA A 201 8.62 19.46 -9.99
CA ALA A 201 8.71 20.79 -10.55
C ALA A 201 9.45 21.78 -9.64
N ASN A 202 9.45 21.55 -8.33
CA ASN A 202 10.09 22.40 -7.33
C ASN A 202 11.36 21.75 -6.75
N ASP A 203 11.92 20.73 -7.42
CA ASP A 203 13.10 20.00 -6.97
C ASP A 203 13.03 19.52 -5.50
N PHE A 204 11.83 19.18 -5.03
CA PHE A 204 11.54 18.78 -3.65
C PHE A 204 11.83 19.85 -2.58
N ASN A 205 12.11 21.09 -2.98
CA ASN A 205 12.37 22.21 -2.08
C ASN A 205 11.13 23.10 -1.98
N LEU A 206 10.22 22.75 -1.05
CA LEU A 206 8.91 23.38 -0.92
C LEU A 206 8.82 24.20 0.36
N SER A 207 8.31 25.43 0.24
CA SER A 207 7.87 26.24 1.37
C SER A 207 6.59 25.67 2.00
N LEU A 208 6.31 26.05 3.25
CA LEU A 208 5.05 25.69 3.93
C LEU A 208 3.81 26.14 3.15
N LYS A 209 3.89 27.28 2.45
CA LYS A 209 2.80 27.79 1.60
C LYS A 209 2.51 26.85 0.43
N GLU A 210 3.56 26.38 -0.24
CA GLU A 210 3.44 25.47 -1.37
C GLU A 210 2.97 24.08 -0.94
N LEU A 211 3.41 23.59 0.24
CA LEU A 211 2.89 22.38 0.86
C LEU A 211 1.39 22.51 1.19
N GLY A 212 0.96 23.65 1.73
CA GLY A 212 -0.45 23.93 1.97
C GLY A 212 -1.28 23.97 0.67
N PHE A 213 -0.74 24.61 -0.37
CA PHE A 213 -1.37 24.68 -1.68
C PHE A 213 -1.57 23.31 -2.31
N ILE A 214 -0.51 22.49 -2.40
CA ILE A 214 -0.59 21.16 -3.03
C ILE A 214 -1.46 20.19 -2.21
N PHE A 215 -1.46 20.31 -0.88
CA PHE A 215 -2.37 19.57 -0.02
C PHE A 215 -3.83 19.89 -0.36
N LEU A 216 -4.18 21.18 -0.43
CA LEU A 216 -5.55 21.61 -0.74
C LEU A 216 -5.95 21.25 -2.17
N ALA A 217 -5.05 21.43 -3.14
CA ALA A 217 -5.28 21.04 -4.54
C ALA A 217 -5.53 19.53 -4.65
N THR A 218 -4.72 18.71 -3.97
CA THR A 218 -4.90 17.26 -3.93
C THR A 218 -6.20 16.86 -3.23
N PHE A 219 -6.55 17.54 -2.13
CA PHE A 219 -7.81 17.29 -1.43
C PHE A 219 -9.03 17.60 -2.30
N LEU A 220 -9.02 18.71 -3.05
CA LEU A 220 -10.10 19.02 -3.99
C LEU A 220 -10.15 18.04 -5.16
N PHE A 221 -8.99 17.69 -5.71
CA PHE A 221 -8.89 16.75 -6.84
C PHE A 221 -9.33 15.34 -6.47
N SER A 222 -8.97 14.86 -5.29
CA SER A 222 -9.01 13.45 -4.94
C SER A 222 -10.27 13.01 -4.19
N PRO A 223 -10.46 13.32 -2.90
CA PRO A 223 -11.69 12.93 -2.19
C PRO A 223 -12.94 13.71 -2.64
N VAL A 224 -12.81 14.94 -3.14
CA VAL A 224 -13.97 15.74 -3.57
C VAL A 224 -14.36 15.44 -5.01
N PHE A 225 -13.52 15.81 -5.99
CA PHE A 225 -13.83 15.61 -7.42
C PHE A 225 -13.90 14.13 -7.81
N TYR A 226 -12.83 13.37 -7.61
CA TYR A 226 -12.85 11.93 -7.93
C TYR A 226 -13.86 11.17 -7.07
N GLY A 227 -14.12 11.62 -5.83
CA GLY A 227 -15.23 11.11 -5.02
C GLY A 227 -16.57 11.24 -5.73
N ALA A 228 -16.87 12.39 -6.32
CA ALA A 228 -18.07 12.59 -7.13
C ALA A 228 -18.10 11.68 -8.37
N VAL A 229 -16.99 11.59 -9.11
CA VAL A 229 -16.86 10.72 -10.30
C VAL A 229 -17.14 9.26 -9.94
N TYR A 230 -16.60 8.77 -8.82
CA TYR A 230 -16.84 7.39 -8.38
C TYR A 230 -18.25 7.14 -7.88
N ILE A 231 -18.91 8.13 -7.27
CA ILE A 231 -20.34 8.02 -6.94
C ILE A 231 -21.17 7.92 -8.23
N MET A 232 -20.83 8.71 -9.25
CA MET A 232 -21.48 8.62 -10.55
C MET A 232 -21.33 7.22 -11.17
N ASP A 233 -20.12 6.65 -11.11
CA ASP A 233 -19.87 5.27 -11.55
C ASP A 233 -20.69 4.25 -10.74
N ASP A 234 -20.68 4.35 -9.41
CA ASP A 234 -21.42 3.43 -8.52
C ASP A 234 -22.94 3.52 -8.73
N ILE A 235 -23.47 4.71 -9.04
CA ILE A 235 -24.89 4.89 -9.38
C ILE A 235 -25.23 4.20 -10.69
N ARG A 236 -24.37 4.35 -11.71
CA ARG A 236 -24.60 3.76 -13.04
C ARG A 236 -24.51 2.24 -13.01
N ASP A 237 -23.50 1.72 -12.31
CA ASP A 237 -23.21 0.28 -12.27
C ASP A 237 -23.98 -0.47 -11.18
N LEU A 238 -24.93 0.19 -10.50
CA LEU A 238 -25.60 -0.31 -9.30
C LEU A 238 -26.15 -1.75 -9.45
N GLU A 239 -26.83 -2.04 -10.55
CA GLU A 239 -27.43 -3.37 -10.79
C GLU A 239 -26.37 -4.47 -10.99
N LEU A 240 -25.29 -4.14 -11.70
CA LEU A 240 -24.17 -5.06 -11.92
C LEU A 240 -23.36 -5.24 -10.64
N ASP A 241 -23.10 -4.15 -9.92
CA ASP A 241 -22.33 -4.15 -8.68
C ASP A 241 -23.06 -4.91 -7.56
N ARG A 242 -24.40 -4.91 -7.54
CA ARG A 242 -25.22 -5.75 -6.63
C ARG A 242 -25.05 -7.25 -6.88
N LYS A 243 -24.85 -7.66 -8.13
CA LYS A 243 -24.64 -9.07 -8.52
C LYS A 243 -23.18 -9.52 -8.38
N HIS A 244 -22.25 -8.57 -8.25
CA HIS A 244 -20.82 -8.86 -8.19
C HIS A 244 -20.39 -9.30 -6.77
N PRO A 245 -19.68 -10.43 -6.61
CA PRO A 245 -19.41 -11.07 -5.31
C PRO A 245 -18.63 -10.19 -4.31
N VAL A 246 -17.81 -9.27 -4.79
CA VAL A 246 -17.09 -8.29 -3.93
C VAL A 246 -17.75 -6.92 -3.85
N LYS A 247 -18.27 -6.39 -4.95
CA LYS A 247 -18.76 -5.01 -4.99
C LYS A 247 -20.13 -4.87 -4.31
N SER A 248 -20.90 -5.96 -4.23
CA SER A 248 -22.20 -6.01 -3.55
C SER A 248 -22.10 -5.54 -2.10
N HIS A 249 -21.03 -5.89 -1.39
CA HIS A 249 -20.77 -5.48 -0.01
C HIS A 249 -19.72 -4.35 0.09
N GLY A 250 -18.80 -4.29 -0.87
CA GLY A 250 -17.70 -3.33 -0.91
C GLY A 250 -18.09 -1.90 -1.32
N ARG A 251 -19.24 -1.70 -1.97
CA ARG A 251 -19.75 -0.37 -2.38
C ARG A 251 -20.89 0.06 -1.46
N ALA A 252 -20.84 1.30 -0.96
CA ALA A 252 -21.84 1.84 -0.05
C ALA A 252 -23.27 1.89 -0.67
N ILE A 253 -23.37 2.11 -1.98
CA ILE A 253 -24.66 2.14 -2.69
C ILE A 253 -25.17 0.72 -2.97
N ALA A 254 -24.30 -0.19 -3.41
CA ALA A 254 -24.69 -1.57 -3.73
C ALA A 254 -25.09 -2.36 -2.48
N SER A 255 -24.42 -2.11 -1.34
CA SER A 255 -24.72 -2.76 -0.06
C SER A 255 -25.95 -2.21 0.66
N GLY A 256 -26.51 -1.09 0.17
CA GLY A 256 -27.65 -0.42 0.79
C GLY A 256 -27.31 0.46 2.01
N GLU A 257 -26.02 0.64 2.34
CA GLU A 257 -25.58 1.55 3.42
C GLU A 257 -25.94 3.02 3.12
N ILE A 258 -25.98 3.39 1.83
CA ILE A 258 -26.45 4.70 1.37
C ILE A 258 -27.54 4.53 0.31
N SER A 259 -28.65 5.24 0.50
CA SER A 259 -29.74 5.27 -0.48
C SER A 259 -29.33 5.98 -1.77
N LEU A 260 -29.88 5.53 -2.90
CA LEU A 260 -29.62 6.12 -4.22
C LEU A 260 -29.92 7.64 -4.26
N ALA A 261 -30.99 8.07 -3.60
CA ALA A 261 -31.36 9.49 -3.51
C ALA A 261 -30.33 10.32 -2.73
N THR A 262 -29.76 9.78 -1.65
CA THR A 262 -28.68 10.42 -0.90
C THR A 262 -27.38 10.46 -1.69
N ALA A 263 -27.01 9.36 -2.36
CA ALA A 263 -25.83 9.32 -3.22
C ALA A 263 -25.91 10.37 -4.35
N ARG A 264 -27.05 10.51 -5.02
CA ARG A 264 -27.27 11.55 -6.04
C ARG A 264 -27.09 12.98 -5.51
N ARG A 265 -27.55 13.26 -4.27
CA ARG A 265 -27.36 14.56 -3.62
C ARG A 265 -25.89 14.82 -3.32
N ILE A 266 -25.21 13.85 -2.71
CA ILE A 266 -23.77 13.95 -2.40
C ILE A 266 -22.95 14.15 -3.68
N PHE A 267 -23.24 13.39 -4.75
CA PHE A 267 -22.62 13.56 -6.06
C PHE A 267 -22.72 15.00 -6.57
N LYS A 268 -23.94 15.57 -6.63
CA LYS A 268 -24.15 16.93 -7.13
C LYS A 268 -23.39 17.97 -6.29
N ILE A 269 -23.43 17.82 -4.97
CA ILE A 269 -22.75 18.71 -4.02
C ILE A 269 -21.23 18.65 -4.23
N LEU A 270 -20.65 17.45 -4.21
CA LEU A 270 -19.19 17.28 -4.37
C LEU A 270 -18.72 17.76 -5.74
N LEU A 271 -19.47 17.47 -6.81
CA LEU A 271 -19.11 17.93 -8.14
C LEU A 271 -19.15 19.46 -8.21
N PHE A 272 -20.24 20.09 -7.77
CA PHE A 272 -20.37 21.55 -7.76
C PHE A 272 -19.24 22.23 -6.97
N PHE A 273 -19.04 21.81 -5.72
CA PHE A 273 -18.01 22.42 -4.87
C PHE A 273 -16.59 22.11 -5.35
N SER A 274 -16.34 20.97 -6.00
CA SER A 274 -15.02 20.71 -6.57
C SER A 274 -14.63 21.74 -7.63
N PHE A 275 -15.56 22.12 -8.52
CA PHE A 275 -15.29 23.13 -9.56
C PHE A 275 -15.23 24.54 -9.00
N VAL A 276 -16.12 24.90 -8.06
CA VAL A 276 -16.09 26.23 -7.41
C VAL A 276 -14.77 26.44 -6.68
N PHE A 277 -14.37 25.50 -5.82
CA PHE A 277 -13.12 25.65 -5.07
C PHE A 277 -11.88 25.47 -5.94
N ALA A 278 -11.93 24.66 -6.99
CA ALA A 278 -10.84 24.60 -7.96
C ALA A 278 -10.63 25.95 -8.65
N LEU A 279 -11.71 26.62 -9.08
CA LEU A 279 -11.62 27.94 -9.72
C LEU A 279 -11.04 29.00 -8.76
N LEU A 280 -11.45 28.97 -7.49
CA LEU A 280 -10.94 29.88 -6.46
C LEU A 280 -9.47 29.60 -6.09
N LEU A 281 -9.03 28.34 -6.19
CA LEU A 281 -7.67 27.95 -5.81
C LEU A 281 -6.67 28.12 -6.95
N SER A 282 -7.00 27.67 -8.15
CA SER A 282 -6.12 27.71 -9.32
C SER A 282 -6.89 27.47 -10.62
N HIS A 283 -6.72 28.36 -11.59
CA HIS A 283 -7.30 28.17 -12.93
C HIS A 283 -6.83 26.87 -13.59
N VAL A 284 -5.57 26.49 -13.38
CA VAL A 284 -5.00 25.23 -13.86
C VAL A 284 -5.75 24.03 -13.29
N LEU A 285 -6.05 24.05 -11.98
CA LEU A 285 -6.81 22.97 -11.34
C LEU A 285 -8.22 22.88 -11.92
N PHE A 286 -8.91 24.01 -12.12
CA PHE A 286 -10.24 24.05 -12.71
C PHE A 286 -10.28 23.42 -14.12
N VAL A 287 -9.33 23.82 -14.99
CA VAL A 287 -9.22 23.26 -16.35
C VAL A 287 -8.89 21.77 -16.29
N ALA A 288 -7.98 21.36 -15.39
CA ALA A 288 -7.67 19.95 -15.18
C ALA A 288 -8.92 19.15 -14.79
N LEU A 289 -9.69 19.58 -13.79
CA LEU A 289 -10.94 18.91 -13.40
C LEU A 289 -11.91 18.77 -14.57
N GLY A 290 -12.03 19.81 -15.41
CA GLY A 290 -12.82 19.76 -16.65
C GLY A 290 -12.35 18.68 -17.61
N ALA A 291 -11.04 18.65 -17.90
CA ALA A 291 -10.44 17.64 -18.78
C ALA A 291 -10.62 16.21 -18.24
N PHE A 292 -10.37 16.02 -16.94
CA PHE A 292 -10.60 14.74 -16.27
C PHE A 292 -12.06 14.32 -16.33
N LEU A 293 -13.01 15.24 -16.12
CA LEU A 293 -14.43 14.93 -16.19
C LEU A 293 -14.82 14.50 -17.61
N ILE A 294 -14.39 15.23 -18.64
CA ILE A 294 -14.64 14.89 -20.04
C ILE A 294 -14.12 13.49 -20.37
N LEU A 295 -12.89 13.17 -19.97
CA LEU A 295 -12.31 11.84 -20.22
C LEU A 295 -13.05 10.73 -19.48
N ASN A 296 -13.46 10.96 -18.24
CA ASN A 296 -14.27 9.99 -17.48
C ASN A 296 -15.64 9.79 -18.15
N LEU A 297 -16.31 10.85 -18.59
CA LEU A 297 -17.60 10.75 -19.31
C LEU A 297 -17.43 10.06 -20.67
N LEU A 298 -16.37 10.39 -21.42
CA LEU A 298 -16.05 9.76 -22.70
C LEU A 298 -15.84 8.25 -22.53
N TYR A 299 -15.06 7.87 -21.52
CA TYR A 299 -14.88 6.46 -21.16
C TYR A 299 -16.21 5.81 -20.79
N LEU A 300 -16.96 6.44 -19.88
CA LEU A 300 -18.21 5.91 -19.35
C LEU A 300 -19.22 5.64 -20.48
N PHE A 301 -19.49 6.63 -21.33
CA PHE A 301 -20.56 6.53 -22.33
C PHE A 301 -20.14 5.86 -23.63
N PHE A 302 -18.88 5.96 -24.05
CA PHE A 302 -18.45 5.55 -25.39
C PHE A 302 -17.39 4.44 -25.35
N LEU A 303 -16.28 4.64 -24.64
CA LEU A 303 -15.09 3.79 -24.81
C LEU A 303 -15.14 2.49 -24.02
N ARG A 304 -15.90 2.41 -22.91
CA ARG A 304 -15.94 1.22 -22.04
C ARG A 304 -16.38 -0.07 -22.75
N LYS A 305 -17.01 0.02 -23.92
CA LYS A 305 -17.38 -1.16 -24.74
C LYS A 305 -16.17 -1.80 -25.44
N ILE A 306 -15.05 -1.08 -25.55
CA ILE A 306 -13.82 -1.53 -26.20
C ILE A 306 -12.96 -2.26 -25.14
N PRO A 307 -12.54 -3.52 -25.36
CA PRO A 307 -11.79 -4.30 -24.36
C PRO A 307 -10.52 -3.63 -23.84
N VAL A 308 -9.80 -2.91 -24.70
CA VAL A 308 -8.52 -2.26 -24.38
C VAL A 308 -8.71 -0.87 -23.76
N ALA A 309 -9.89 -0.26 -23.92
CA ALA A 309 -10.09 1.13 -23.51
C ALA A 309 -9.95 1.31 -22.00
N ASP A 310 -10.28 0.32 -21.18
CA ASP A 310 -10.08 0.42 -19.73
C ASP A 310 -8.60 0.55 -19.36
N ILE A 311 -7.74 -0.19 -20.07
CA ILE A 311 -6.29 -0.14 -19.87
C ILE A 311 -5.77 1.24 -20.27
N VAL A 312 -6.06 1.66 -21.52
CA VAL A 312 -5.59 2.94 -22.07
C VAL A 312 -6.11 4.12 -21.25
N MET A 313 -7.41 4.17 -20.95
CA MET A 313 -8.00 5.27 -20.20
C MET A 313 -7.48 5.33 -18.76
N SER A 314 -7.27 4.18 -18.11
CA SER A 314 -6.67 4.17 -16.77
C SER A 314 -5.25 4.72 -16.79
N THR A 315 -4.45 4.40 -17.81
CA THR A 315 -3.11 4.95 -18.01
C THR A 315 -3.13 6.44 -18.29
N VAL A 316 -3.96 6.89 -19.22
CA VAL A 316 -4.09 8.33 -19.55
C VAL A 316 -4.49 9.12 -18.31
N LEU A 317 -5.54 8.70 -17.60
CA LEU A 317 -6.00 9.37 -16.39
C LEU A 317 -4.98 9.30 -15.26
N HIS A 318 -4.13 8.27 -15.20
CA HIS A 318 -3.07 8.20 -14.22
C HIS A 318 -1.95 9.20 -14.54
N SER A 319 -1.40 9.14 -15.75
CA SER A 319 -0.27 9.98 -16.17
C SER A 319 -0.65 11.45 -16.30
N MET A 320 -1.91 11.77 -16.63
CA MET A 320 -2.40 13.14 -16.58
C MET A 320 -2.34 13.76 -15.18
N LYS A 321 -2.35 12.97 -14.10
CA LYS A 321 -2.20 13.49 -12.74
C LYS A 321 -0.80 14.02 -12.52
N LEU A 322 0.22 13.29 -12.97
CA LEU A 322 1.61 13.73 -12.96
C LEU A 322 1.78 15.05 -13.69
N ILE A 323 1.23 15.13 -14.91
CA ILE A 323 1.25 16.33 -15.75
C ILE A 323 0.51 17.49 -15.06
N THR A 324 -0.61 17.23 -14.41
CA THR A 324 -1.35 18.25 -13.64
C THR A 324 -0.52 18.79 -12.48
N GLY A 325 0.22 17.93 -11.78
CA GLY A 325 1.16 18.35 -10.74
C GLY A 325 2.21 19.33 -11.25
N LEU A 326 2.80 19.05 -12.42
CA LEU A 326 3.77 19.92 -13.08
C LEU A 326 3.16 21.28 -13.46
N PHE A 327 1.97 21.26 -14.08
CA PHE A 327 1.27 22.50 -14.43
C PHE A 327 0.85 23.33 -13.22
N LEU A 328 0.48 22.70 -12.10
CA LEU A 328 0.16 23.40 -10.86
C LEU A 328 1.36 24.17 -10.29
N ALA A 329 2.57 23.68 -10.55
CA ALA A 329 3.83 24.38 -10.24
C ALA A 329 4.28 25.35 -11.35
N SER A 330 3.45 25.57 -12.37
CA SER A 330 3.77 26.40 -13.55
C SER A 330 4.99 25.92 -14.34
N VAL A 331 5.32 24.63 -14.29
CA VAL A 331 6.42 24.04 -15.05
C VAL A 331 5.90 23.26 -16.25
N SER A 332 6.58 23.43 -17.40
CA SER A 332 6.25 22.71 -18.62
C SER A 332 6.50 21.19 -18.46
N PRO A 333 5.54 20.33 -18.83
CA PRO A 333 5.73 18.88 -18.83
C PRO A 333 6.88 18.43 -19.73
N LEU A 334 7.23 19.21 -20.75
CA LEU A 334 8.33 18.90 -21.68
C LEU A 334 9.69 18.77 -20.95
N SER A 335 9.89 19.50 -19.85
CA SER A 335 11.10 19.42 -19.03
C SER A 335 11.26 18.06 -18.32
N PHE A 336 10.17 17.29 -18.21
CA PHE A 336 10.13 16.00 -17.52
C PHE A 336 9.63 14.86 -18.42
N LEU A 337 9.80 15.01 -19.74
CA LEU A 337 9.31 14.06 -20.74
C LEU A 337 9.78 12.62 -20.48
N ALA A 338 11.02 12.46 -20.01
CA ALA A 338 11.56 11.16 -19.63
C ALA A 338 10.77 10.50 -18.49
N ILE A 339 10.44 11.25 -17.44
CA ILE A 339 9.67 10.75 -16.29
C ILE A 339 8.24 10.43 -16.74
N ILE A 340 7.62 11.29 -17.54
CA ILE A 340 6.25 11.09 -18.05
C ILE A 340 6.17 9.84 -18.93
N ILE A 341 7.15 9.62 -19.83
CA ILE A 341 7.19 8.41 -20.66
C ILE A 341 7.34 7.17 -19.79
N THR A 342 8.25 7.18 -18.81
CA THR A 342 8.40 6.04 -17.92
C THR A 342 7.14 5.77 -17.11
N ASP A 343 6.48 6.82 -16.60
CA ASP A 343 5.21 6.73 -15.88
C ASP A 343 4.11 6.08 -16.74
N ILE A 344 3.95 6.55 -17.98
CA ILE A 344 2.99 5.98 -18.94
C ILE A 344 3.28 4.50 -19.18
N LEU A 345 4.54 4.13 -19.50
CA LEU A 345 4.91 2.74 -19.78
C LEU A 345 4.70 1.86 -18.54
N ALA A 346 5.19 2.29 -17.38
CA ALA A 346 5.04 1.55 -16.14
C ALA A 346 3.56 1.34 -15.79
N TYR A 347 2.74 2.39 -15.85
CA TYR A 347 1.32 2.28 -15.53
C TYR A 347 0.55 1.46 -16.57
N LEU A 348 0.93 1.52 -17.85
CA LEU A 348 0.36 0.69 -18.91
C LEU A 348 0.60 -0.81 -18.66
N SER A 349 1.83 -1.17 -18.26
CA SER A 349 2.19 -2.54 -17.85
C SER A 349 1.34 -2.99 -16.64
N ILE A 350 1.23 -2.12 -15.65
CA ILE A 350 0.41 -2.31 -14.45
C ILE A 350 -1.08 -2.56 -14.78
N ALA A 351 -1.66 -1.72 -15.64
CA ALA A 351 -3.07 -1.76 -16.00
C ALA A 351 -3.40 -3.03 -16.79
N ALA A 352 -2.50 -3.42 -17.69
CA ALA A 352 -2.53 -4.70 -18.39
C ALA A 352 -2.51 -5.89 -17.40
N GLY A 353 -1.57 -5.90 -16.46
CA GLY A 353 -1.46 -6.97 -15.46
C GLY A 353 -2.66 -7.07 -14.53
N LYS A 354 -3.29 -5.93 -14.19
CA LYS A 354 -4.57 -5.91 -13.46
C LYS A 354 -5.67 -6.64 -14.25
N LYS A 355 -5.77 -6.41 -15.56
CA LYS A 355 -6.77 -7.06 -16.41
C LYS A 355 -6.57 -8.56 -16.57
N VAL A 356 -5.33 -9.00 -16.79
CA VAL A 356 -4.98 -10.43 -16.82
C VAL A 356 -5.40 -11.11 -15.52
N ARG A 357 -5.15 -10.46 -14.38
CA ARG A 357 -5.56 -10.99 -13.08
C ARG A 357 -7.08 -11.05 -12.91
N GLU A 358 -7.81 -10.00 -13.29
CA GLU A 358 -9.28 -9.98 -13.25
C GLU A 358 -9.89 -11.11 -14.10
N HIS A 359 -9.29 -11.42 -15.25
CA HIS A 359 -9.66 -12.56 -16.09
C HIS A 359 -9.40 -13.90 -15.40
N LYS A 360 -8.20 -14.11 -14.84
CA LYS A 360 -7.85 -15.33 -14.09
C LYS A 360 -8.75 -15.57 -12.87
N GLU A 361 -9.20 -14.51 -12.21
CA GLU A 361 -10.12 -14.60 -11.08
C GLU A 361 -11.61 -14.77 -11.49
N GLY A 362 -11.91 -14.87 -12.79
CA GLY A 362 -13.26 -15.08 -13.32
C GLY A 362 -14.16 -13.83 -13.29
N TYR A 363 -13.62 -12.64 -13.00
CA TYR A 363 -14.40 -11.39 -13.00
C TYR A 363 -14.51 -10.72 -14.37
N ALA A 364 -13.65 -11.10 -15.32
CA ALA A 364 -13.65 -10.55 -16.68
C ALA A 364 -14.23 -11.53 -17.72
N GLN A 365 -15.21 -12.36 -17.33
CA GLN A 365 -15.76 -13.48 -18.14
C GLN A 365 -16.30 -13.09 -19.53
N SER A 366 -16.50 -11.81 -19.84
CA SER A 366 -17.09 -11.37 -21.11
C SER A 366 -16.19 -10.55 -22.05
N MET A 367 -14.96 -10.17 -21.64
CA MET A 367 -14.16 -9.23 -22.45
C MET A 367 -12.88 -9.79 -23.05
N LEU A 368 -12.29 -10.83 -22.46
CA LEU A 368 -11.01 -11.39 -22.91
C LEU A 368 -11.18 -12.90 -22.99
N ASP A 369 -10.86 -13.49 -24.14
CA ASP A 369 -10.60 -14.93 -24.19
C ASP A 369 -9.22 -15.23 -23.58
N THR A 370 -8.94 -16.50 -23.32
CA THR A 370 -7.67 -16.92 -22.69
C THR A 370 -6.47 -16.46 -23.51
N ASN A 371 -6.57 -16.53 -24.85
CA ASN A 371 -5.52 -16.13 -25.77
C ASN A 371 -5.17 -14.63 -25.61
N TYR A 372 -6.18 -13.77 -25.52
CA TYR A 372 -5.99 -12.34 -25.32
C TYR A 372 -5.30 -12.02 -23.99
N ALA A 373 -5.60 -12.77 -22.92
CA ALA A 373 -4.93 -12.61 -21.63
C ALA A 373 -3.43 -12.96 -21.70
N ASP A 374 -3.05 -13.93 -22.52
CA ASP A 374 -1.64 -14.31 -22.73
C ASP A 374 -0.90 -13.25 -23.56
N TYR A 375 -1.49 -12.73 -24.64
CA TYR A 375 -0.94 -11.59 -25.38
C TYR A 375 -0.75 -10.36 -24.50
N LEU A 376 -1.73 -10.07 -23.65
CA LEU A 376 -1.66 -8.93 -22.73
C LEU A 376 -0.57 -9.11 -21.66
N SER A 377 -0.32 -10.37 -21.24
CA SER A 377 0.80 -10.69 -20.34
C SER A 377 2.15 -10.47 -21.01
N ILE A 378 2.31 -10.91 -22.27
CA ILE A 378 3.53 -10.67 -23.05
C ILE A 378 3.74 -9.15 -23.22
N PHE A 379 2.70 -8.43 -23.60
CA PHE A 379 2.72 -6.97 -23.71
C PHE A 379 3.14 -6.30 -22.40
N GLN A 380 2.59 -6.73 -21.26
CA GLN A 380 2.98 -6.25 -19.93
C GLN A 380 4.49 -6.37 -19.69
N TYR A 381 5.08 -7.54 -19.98
CA TYR A 381 6.51 -7.78 -19.78
C TYR A 381 7.38 -6.95 -20.72
N ILE A 382 6.99 -6.81 -21.99
CA ILE A 382 7.71 -5.97 -22.95
C ILE A 382 7.72 -4.52 -22.50
N VAL A 383 6.55 -3.98 -22.14
CA VAL A 383 6.43 -2.59 -21.68
C VAL A 383 7.21 -2.36 -20.38
N TYR A 384 7.22 -3.35 -19.48
CA TYR A 384 8.03 -3.28 -18.26
C TYR A 384 9.54 -3.25 -18.56
N ALA A 385 10.00 -4.13 -19.45
CA ALA A 385 11.39 -4.16 -19.89
C ALA A 385 11.80 -2.83 -20.59
N LEU A 386 10.92 -2.26 -21.42
CA LEU A 386 11.15 -0.96 -22.05
C LEU A 386 11.22 0.17 -21.02
N SER A 387 10.37 0.15 -19.99
CA SER A 387 10.43 1.13 -18.90
C SER A 387 11.76 1.06 -18.13
N ILE A 388 12.28 -0.15 -17.90
CA ILE A 388 13.58 -0.37 -17.27
C ILE A 388 14.74 0.01 -18.19
N ALA A 389 14.66 -0.30 -19.48
CA ALA A 389 15.69 0.11 -20.44
C ALA A 389 15.77 1.64 -20.53
N TYR A 390 14.62 2.32 -20.51
CA TYR A 390 14.54 3.77 -20.51
C TYR A 390 15.08 4.37 -19.20
N LEU A 391 14.82 3.75 -18.04
CA LEU A 391 15.48 4.08 -16.77
C LEU A 391 17.01 4.03 -16.88
N PHE A 392 17.56 2.93 -17.43
CA PHE A 392 19.00 2.78 -17.56
C PHE A 392 19.62 3.81 -18.51
N ARG A 393 18.89 4.23 -19.56
CA ARG A 393 19.32 5.35 -20.41
C ARG A 393 19.50 6.65 -19.61
N THR A 394 18.67 6.86 -18.59
CA THR A 394 18.76 8.05 -17.71
C THR A 394 19.80 7.94 -16.59
N SER A 395 20.55 6.84 -16.51
CA SER A 395 21.56 6.62 -15.46
C SER A 395 22.74 7.58 -15.50
N SER A 396 23.03 8.19 -16.66
CA SER A 396 24.04 9.23 -16.81
C SER A 396 23.67 10.55 -16.11
N GLU A 397 22.42 10.70 -15.68
CA GLU A 397 21.91 11.83 -14.91
C GLU A 397 21.40 11.34 -13.56
N PRO A 398 22.25 11.24 -12.52
CA PRO A 398 21.90 10.60 -11.24
C PRO A 398 20.61 11.15 -10.63
N GLY A 399 20.41 12.48 -10.68
CA GLY A 399 19.19 13.12 -10.18
C GLY A 399 17.92 12.67 -10.91
N LEU A 400 17.98 12.48 -12.23
CA LEU A 400 16.86 11.97 -13.02
C LEU A 400 16.60 10.50 -12.71
N PHE A 401 17.64 9.67 -12.65
CA PHE A 401 17.52 8.24 -12.31
C PHE A 401 16.76 8.03 -11.00
N TYR A 402 17.11 8.77 -9.95
CA TYR A 402 16.43 8.69 -8.66
C TYR A 402 14.96 9.06 -8.70
N ARG A 403 14.66 10.16 -9.40
CA ARG A 403 13.28 10.62 -9.59
C ARG A 403 12.48 9.50 -10.25
N VAL A 404 13.01 8.87 -11.29
CA VAL A 404 12.29 7.79 -11.98
C VAL A 404 12.15 6.53 -11.10
N VAL A 405 13.15 6.16 -10.30
CA VAL A 405 13.06 5.03 -9.35
C VAL A 405 11.97 5.29 -8.29
N VAL A 406 11.95 6.48 -7.68
CA VAL A 406 10.91 6.87 -6.71
C VAL A 406 9.52 6.79 -7.36
N THR A 407 9.40 7.25 -8.61
CA THR A 407 8.17 7.13 -9.39
C THR A 407 7.72 5.68 -9.49
N ILE A 408 8.60 4.77 -9.91
CA ILE A 408 8.26 3.35 -10.10
C ILE A 408 7.92 2.65 -8.78
N VAL A 409 8.66 2.93 -7.70
CA VAL A 409 8.35 2.40 -6.38
C VAL A 409 6.98 2.89 -5.94
N ALA A 410 6.68 4.18 -6.07
CA ALA A 410 5.38 4.71 -5.71
C ALA A 410 4.25 4.16 -6.60
N LEU A 411 4.49 4.02 -7.91
CA LEU A 411 3.58 3.34 -8.83
C LEU A 411 3.30 1.91 -8.39
N SER A 412 4.33 1.15 -8.02
CA SER A 412 4.18 -0.21 -7.52
C SER A 412 3.31 -0.26 -6.25
N LEU A 413 3.44 0.71 -5.35
CA LEU A 413 2.58 0.83 -4.17
C LEU A 413 1.11 1.14 -4.52
N THR A 414 0.85 1.95 -5.55
CA THR A 414 -0.53 2.20 -6.02
C THR A 414 -1.22 0.95 -6.59
N VAL A 415 -0.44 -0.06 -7.00
CA VAL A 415 -0.91 -1.28 -7.70
C VAL A 415 -0.94 -2.50 -6.81
N LEU A 416 0.04 -2.61 -5.91
CA LEU A 416 0.04 -3.54 -4.79
C LEU A 416 -1.14 -3.28 -3.84
N TYR A 417 -1.74 -2.09 -3.93
CA TYR A 417 -3.04 -1.78 -3.32
C TYR A 417 -4.16 -2.64 -3.93
N LYS A 418 -4.30 -3.88 -3.47
CA LYS A 418 -5.48 -4.71 -3.74
C LYS A 418 -6.71 -3.98 -3.15
N PRO A 419 -7.65 -3.45 -3.94
CA PRO A 419 -8.87 -2.84 -3.38
C PRO A 419 -9.67 -3.87 -2.57
N LYS A 420 -9.61 -5.14 -3.00
CA LYS A 420 -10.15 -6.31 -2.31
C LYS A 420 -9.49 -6.64 -0.97
N THR A 421 -8.27 -6.19 -0.71
CA THR A 421 -7.55 -6.56 0.52
C THR A 421 -7.43 -5.35 1.42
N ALA A 422 -7.26 -4.14 0.91
CA ALA A 422 -7.29 -2.94 1.74
C ALA A 422 -8.72 -2.53 2.12
N MET A 423 -9.70 -2.54 1.21
CA MET A 423 -11.09 -2.21 1.55
C MET A 423 -11.76 -3.36 2.28
N ARG A 424 -11.46 -4.63 1.96
CA ARG A 424 -11.93 -5.78 2.76
C ARG A 424 -11.18 -5.87 4.07
N SER A 425 -9.88 -5.61 4.15
CA SER A 425 -9.18 -5.54 5.44
C SER A 425 -9.62 -4.32 6.24
N LEU A 426 -10.00 -3.20 5.64
CA LEU A 426 -10.52 -2.01 6.34
C LEU A 426 -11.98 -2.19 6.74
N VAL A 427 -12.82 -2.76 5.86
CA VAL A 427 -14.21 -3.11 6.17
C VAL A 427 -14.24 -4.24 7.18
N ASP A 428 -13.49 -5.33 7.01
CA ASP A 428 -13.30 -6.41 8.00
C ASP A 428 -12.68 -5.85 9.30
N PHE A 429 -11.70 -4.94 9.23
CA PHE A 429 -11.15 -4.22 10.40
C PHE A 429 -12.23 -3.45 11.18
N LEU A 430 -13.20 -2.87 10.48
CA LEU A 430 -14.23 -2.01 11.07
C LEU A 430 -15.58 -2.73 11.31
N SER A 431 -15.81 -3.87 10.68
CA SER A 431 -17.03 -4.69 10.77
C SER A 431 -16.83 -5.97 11.56
N TYR A 432 -15.64 -6.21 12.14
CA TYR A 432 -15.40 -7.48 12.81
C TYR A 432 -16.34 -7.65 14.00
N GLY A 433 -17.04 -8.81 13.99
CA GLY A 433 -17.94 -9.48 14.94
C GLY A 433 -17.18 -10.55 15.75
N ASP A 434 -17.63 -10.88 16.97
CA ASP A 434 -16.96 -11.59 18.10
C ASP A 434 -15.88 -12.67 17.78
N ASP A 435 -14.79 -12.78 18.58
CA ASP A 435 -13.93 -13.99 18.62
C ASP A 435 -13.72 -14.45 20.07
N ARG A 436 -14.83 -14.83 20.72
CA ARG A 436 -14.82 -15.40 22.06
C ARG A 436 -14.38 -16.86 22.12
N GLU A 437 -14.19 -17.56 21.00
CA GLU A 437 -14.04 -19.04 21.01
C GLU A 437 -12.71 -19.60 20.47
N GLY A 438 -11.67 -18.79 20.33
CA GLY A 438 -10.37 -19.31 19.90
C GLY A 438 -10.42 -19.92 18.50
N THR A 439 -11.23 -19.31 17.63
CA THR A 439 -11.45 -19.75 16.25
C THR A 439 -10.17 -19.63 15.42
N PHE A 440 -9.32 -18.66 15.76
CA PHE A 440 -8.05 -18.40 15.08
C PHE A 440 -7.05 -19.57 15.18
N THR A 441 -6.99 -20.23 16.34
CA THR A 441 -6.12 -21.40 16.57
C THR A 441 -6.59 -22.63 15.77
N ARG A 442 -7.90 -22.72 15.51
CA ARG A 442 -8.54 -23.80 14.71
C ARG A 442 -8.41 -23.59 13.19
N VAL A 443 -8.44 -22.34 12.72
CA VAL A 443 -8.41 -22.02 11.27
C VAL A 443 -7.00 -22.05 10.68
N PHE A 444 -5.96 -21.69 11.44
CA PHE A 444 -4.57 -21.61 10.95
C PHE A 444 -3.63 -22.71 11.46
N ASN A 445 -4.18 -23.74 12.11
CA ASN A 445 -3.43 -24.92 12.57
C ASN A 445 -2.17 -24.58 13.41
N ILE A 446 -2.26 -23.53 14.23
CA ILE A 446 -1.16 -23.06 15.08
C ILE A 446 -0.93 -24.11 16.19
N LYS A 447 0.24 -24.75 16.20
CA LYS A 447 0.63 -25.72 17.24
C LYS A 447 1.00 -25.00 18.54
N LEU A 448 0.00 -24.52 19.27
CA LEU A 448 0.21 -24.05 20.64
C LEU A 448 0.51 -25.25 21.55
N TRP A 449 1.61 -25.18 22.30
CA TRP A 449 1.95 -26.18 23.30
C TRP A 449 0.93 -26.09 24.45
N LYS A 450 -0.01 -27.02 24.50
CA LYS A 450 -0.96 -27.11 25.62
C LYS A 450 -0.19 -27.62 26.84
N ARG A 451 -0.12 -26.81 27.91
CA ARG A 451 0.29 -27.31 29.24
C ARG A 451 -0.57 -28.54 29.55
N SER A 452 0.06 -29.68 29.80
CA SER A 452 -0.66 -30.81 30.37
C SER A 452 -1.29 -30.34 31.67
N THR A 453 -2.62 -30.33 31.73
CA THR A 453 -3.33 -30.17 33.00
C THR A 453 -2.82 -31.27 33.91
N ARG A 454 -2.17 -30.90 35.02
CA ARG A 454 -1.83 -31.83 36.10
C ARG A 454 -3.04 -32.74 36.30
N GLN A 455 -2.85 -34.04 36.09
CA GLN A 455 -3.84 -35.04 36.48
C GLN A 455 -4.13 -34.79 37.97
N VAL A 456 -5.33 -34.31 38.25
CA VAL A 456 -5.86 -34.26 39.60
C VAL A 456 -5.92 -35.71 40.05
N ARG A 457 -5.02 -36.10 40.96
CA ARG A 457 -5.13 -37.40 41.63
C ARG A 457 -6.54 -37.47 42.24
N PRO A 458 -7.31 -38.54 42.01
CA PRO A 458 -8.59 -38.69 42.66
C PRO A 458 -8.36 -38.67 44.17
N LYS A 459 -9.14 -37.85 44.89
CA LYS A 459 -9.19 -37.92 46.35
C LYS A 459 -9.66 -39.33 46.70
N SER A 460 -8.84 -40.09 47.41
CA SER A 460 -9.24 -41.32 48.08
C SER A 460 -10.40 -40.99 49.04
N GLN A 461 -11.52 -41.68 48.86
CA GLN A 461 -12.51 -41.84 49.92
C GLN A 461 -12.00 -42.84 50.95
#